data_AF-Q27288-F1
#
_entry.id   AF-Q27288-F1
#
_cell.length_a   1.000
_cell.length_b   1.000
_cell.length_c   1.000
_cell.angle_alpha   90.00
_cell.angle_beta   90.00
_cell.angle_gamma   90.00
#
_symmetry.space_group_name_H-M   'P 1'
#
loop_
_entity.id
_entity.type
_entity.pdbx_description
1 polymer ?
#
loop_
_entity_poly.entity_id
_entity_poly.type
_entity_poly.pdbx_seq_one_letter_code
_entity_poly.pdbx_strand_id
1 'polypeptide(L)'
;MTSKSCLLLVAMVTLTTSVMGTAEVMSHVTAHFGKALEECREESGLSAEVLEEFQHFWREDFEVVHRELGCAIICMSNKFSLLQDDSRMHHVNMHDYVKSFPNGHVLSEKLVELIHNCEKKYDTMTDDCDRVVKVAACFKVDAKAAGIAPEVTMIEAVMEKY
;
A
#
# COMPACT_ATOMS: atom_id res chain seq x y z
N MET A 1 -18.50 19.17 35.68
CA MET A 1 -17.22 19.08 34.94
C MET A 1 -17.00 17.73 34.25
N THR A 2 -18.00 16.84 34.18
CA THR A 2 -17.87 15.47 33.65
C THR A 2 -18.12 15.30 32.14
N SER A 3 -18.87 16.21 31.51
CA SER A 3 -19.26 16.07 30.09
C SER A 3 -18.09 16.23 29.10
N LYS A 4 -17.12 17.13 29.36
CA LYS A 4 -15.96 17.35 28.48
C LYS A 4 -15.02 16.14 28.45
N SER A 5 -14.80 15.49 29.59
CA SER A 5 -13.94 14.30 29.68
C SER A 5 -14.53 13.10 28.95
N CYS A 6 -15.85 12.88 29.03
CA CYS A 6 -16.51 11.82 28.27
C CYS A 6 -16.40 12.03 26.75
N LEU A 7 -16.60 13.26 26.27
CA LEU A 7 -16.50 13.56 24.84
C LEU A 7 -15.07 13.33 24.30
N LEU A 8 -14.05 13.72 25.05
CA LEU A 8 -12.64 13.48 24.67
C LEU A 8 -12.28 11.99 24.64
N LEU A 9 -12.76 11.22 25.63
CA LEU A 9 -12.55 9.77 25.67
C LEU A 9 -13.24 9.07 24.50
N VAL A 10 -14.50 9.42 24.21
CA VAL A 10 -15.24 8.84 23.07
C VAL A 10 -14.55 9.19 21.75
N ALA A 11 -14.14 10.45 21.56
CA ALA A 11 -13.41 10.86 20.36
C ALA A 11 -12.10 10.07 20.20
N MET A 12 -11.28 9.96 21.25
CA MET A 12 -10.03 9.21 21.20
C MET A 12 -10.26 7.72 20.86
N VAL A 13 -11.25 7.07 21.49
CA VAL A 13 -11.59 5.67 21.19
C VAL A 13 -12.06 5.50 19.74
N THR A 14 -12.88 6.42 19.22
CA THR A 14 -13.32 6.36 17.81
C THR A 14 -12.15 6.54 16.85
N LEU A 15 -11.20 7.43 17.14
CA LEU A 15 -10.02 7.62 16.29
C LEU A 15 -9.14 6.36 16.29
N THR A 16 -8.82 5.79 17.46
CA THR A 16 -7.95 4.60 17.53
C THR A 16 -8.56 3.40 16.82
N THR A 17 -9.87 3.18 16.97
CA THR A 17 -10.57 2.07 16.28
C THR A 17 -10.57 2.24 14.77
N SER A 18 -10.77 3.46 14.26
CA SER A 18 -10.72 3.72 12.81
C SER A 18 -9.34 3.47 12.20
N VAL A 19 -8.28 3.92 12.89
CA VAL A 19 -6.88 3.73 12.47
C VAL A 19 -6.52 2.24 12.46
N MET A 20 -6.88 1.50 13.51
CA MET A 20 -6.68 0.05 13.56
C MET A 20 -7.41 -0.67 12.43
N GLY A 21 -8.64 -0.26 12.12
CA GLY A 21 -9.40 -0.80 11.00
C GLY A 21 -8.70 -0.59 9.66
N THR A 22 -8.14 0.59 9.41
CA THR A 22 -7.44 0.86 8.14
C THR A 22 -6.13 0.09 7.98
N ALA A 23 -5.35 -0.10 9.06
CA ALA A 23 -4.12 -0.89 9.00
C ALA A 23 -4.39 -2.39 8.76
N GLU A 24 -5.49 -2.92 9.32
CA GLU A 24 -5.95 -4.29 9.03
C GLU A 24 -6.34 -4.45 7.55
N VAL A 25 -7.07 -3.49 6.96
CA VAL A 25 -7.35 -3.55 5.52
C VAL A 25 -6.03 -3.50 4.71
N MET A 26 -5.09 -2.64 5.08
CA MET A 26 -3.81 -2.54 4.38
C MET A 26 -2.99 -3.84 4.47
N SER A 27 -3.09 -4.59 5.58
CA SER A 27 -2.41 -5.88 5.69
C SER A 27 -3.00 -6.91 4.72
N HIS A 28 -4.33 -6.96 4.60
CA HIS A 28 -5.03 -7.78 3.62
C HIS A 28 -4.66 -7.41 2.17
N VAL A 29 -4.65 -6.12 1.84
CA VAL A 29 -4.23 -5.60 0.52
C VAL A 29 -2.80 -6.03 0.22
N THR A 30 -1.88 -5.85 1.16
CA THR A 30 -0.46 -6.18 1.01
C THR A 30 -0.25 -7.69 0.82
N ALA A 31 -0.91 -8.52 1.64
CA ALA A 31 -0.80 -9.98 1.55
C ALA A 31 -1.28 -10.49 0.20
N HIS A 32 -2.45 -10.05 -0.26
CA HIS A 32 -3.00 -10.50 -1.55
C HIS A 32 -2.18 -9.96 -2.74
N PHE A 33 -1.79 -8.68 -2.71
CA PHE A 33 -0.99 -8.08 -3.77
C PHE A 33 0.40 -8.74 -3.89
N GLY A 34 1.03 -9.04 -2.74
CA GLY A 34 2.34 -9.66 -2.66
C GLY A 34 2.47 -11.03 -3.33
N LYS A 35 1.36 -11.74 -3.54
CA LYS A 35 1.34 -13.05 -4.22
C LYS A 35 1.86 -13.01 -5.65
N ALA A 36 1.72 -11.86 -6.32
CA ALA A 36 2.20 -11.68 -7.68
C ALA A 36 3.72 -11.44 -7.75
N LEU A 37 4.41 -11.26 -6.62
CA LEU A 37 5.84 -10.92 -6.60
C LEU A 37 6.68 -11.98 -7.29
N GLU A 38 6.47 -13.26 -6.97
CA GLU A 38 7.28 -14.36 -7.50
C GLU A 38 7.17 -14.47 -9.03
N GLU A 39 5.96 -14.34 -9.57
CA GLU A 39 5.73 -14.32 -11.02
C GLU A 39 6.37 -13.12 -11.73
N CYS A 40 6.70 -12.06 -10.98
CA CYS A 40 7.22 -10.81 -11.51
C CYS A 40 8.73 -10.64 -11.31
N ARG A 41 9.43 -11.56 -10.63
CA ARG A 41 10.87 -11.43 -10.36
C ARG A 41 11.72 -11.50 -11.62
N GLU A 42 11.47 -12.48 -12.48
CA GLU A 42 12.27 -12.70 -13.69
C GLU A 42 12.19 -11.49 -14.64
N GLU A 43 10.98 -10.98 -14.87
CA GLU A 43 10.76 -9.83 -15.76
C GLU A 43 11.31 -8.52 -15.19
N SER A 44 11.17 -8.31 -13.88
CA SER A 44 11.61 -7.06 -13.23
C SER A 44 13.09 -7.01 -12.88
N GLY A 45 13.77 -8.17 -12.83
CA GLY A 45 15.14 -8.30 -12.31
C GLY A 45 15.25 -8.17 -10.79
N LEU A 46 14.13 -8.19 -10.05
CA LEU A 46 14.12 -8.02 -8.60
C LEU A 46 14.55 -9.30 -7.87
N SER A 47 15.81 -9.33 -7.43
CA SER A 47 16.36 -10.46 -6.69
C SER A 47 15.71 -10.63 -5.32
N ALA A 48 15.68 -11.88 -4.83
CA ALA A 48 15.24 -12.19 -3.46
C ALA A 48 16.15 -11.56 -2.39
N GLU A 49 17.41 -11.26 -2.74
CA GLU A 49 18.34 -10.54 -1.85
C GLU A 49 17.91 -9.09 -1.62
N VAL A 50 17.28 -8.44 -2.61
CA VAL A 50 16.74 -7.08 -2.47
C VAL A 50 15.44 -7.12 -1.67
N LEU A 51 14.48 -7.95 -2.10
CA LEU A 51 13.19 -8.08 -1.43
C LEU A 51 12.75 -9.56 -1.44
N GLU A 52 12.96 -10.22 -0.31
CA GLU A 52 12.62 -11.64 -0.13
C GLU A 52 11.11 -11.87 -0.17
N GLU A 53 10.35 -11.13 0.63
CA GLU A 53 8.89 -11.23 0.69
C GLU A 53 8.28 -9.83 0.58
N PHE A 54 7.14 -9.70 -0.11
CA PHE A 54 6.57 -8.38 -0.39
C PHE A 54 6.20 -7.63 0.90
N GLN A 55 5.84 -8.33 1.97
CA GLN A 55 5.56 -7.73 3.28
C GLN A 55 6.75 -6.93 3.85
N HIS A 56 7.99 -7.28 3.47
CA HIS A 56 9.18 -6.55 3.90
C HIS A 56 9.22 -5.11 3.37
N PHE A 57 8.40 -4.78 2.37
CA PHE A 57 8.11 -3.40 1.96
C PHE A 57 7.83 -2.48 3.16
N TRP A 58 7.13 -2.99 4.18
CA TRP A 58 6.70 -2.19 5.33
C TRP A 58 7.75 -2.05 6.44
N ARG A 59 8.84 -2.83 6.44
CA ARG A 59 9.87 -2.73 7.50
C ARG A 59 10.50 -1.34 7.53
N GLU A 60 10.86 -0.88 8.72
CA GLU A 60 11.56 0.40 8.92
C GLU A 60 12.93 0.44 8.22
N ASP A 61 13.63 -0.68 8.17
CA ASP A 61 14.97 -0.82 7.61
C ASP A 61 15.00 -1.04 6.09
N PHE A 62 13.84 -1.17 5.45
CA PHE A 62 13.75 -1.40 4.01
C PHE A 62 13.62 -0.08 3.23
N GLU A 63 14.64 0.24 2.45
CA GLU A 63 14.65 1.41 1.56
C GLU A 63 13.96 1.11 0.22
N VAL A 64 12.88 1.82 -0.07
CA VAL A 64 12.12 1.69 -1.32
C VAL A 64 12.79 2.53 -2.41
N VAL A 65 13.88 2.02 -3.00
CA VAL A 65 14.73 2.79 -3.92
C VAL A 65 15.12 2.08 -5.22
N HIS A 66 15.00 0.76 -5.28
CA HIS A 66 15.46 -0.04 -6.41
C HIS A 66 14.54 0.12 -7.63
N ARG A 67 15.12 0.40 -8.80
CA ARG A 67 14.37 0.50 -10.06
C ARG A 67 13.63 -0.80 -10.38
N GLU A 68 14.27 -1.93 -10.10
CA GLU A 68 13.73 -3.28 -10.24
C GLU A 68 12.47 -3.48 -9.40
N LEU A 69 12.41 -2.89 -8.20
CA LEU A 69 11.20 -2.89 -7.38
C LEU A 69 10.08 -2.09 -8.04
N GLY A 70 10.40 -0.97 -8.69
CA GLY A 70 9.45 -0.21 -9.49
C GLY A 70 8.87 -1.04 -10.64
N CYS A 71 9.72 -1.74 -11.38
CA CYS A 71 9.28 -2.66 -12.44
C CYS A 71 8.44 -3.83 -11.89
N ALA A 72 8.81 -4.39 -10.74
CA ALA A 72 8.04 -5.45 -10.08
C ALA A 72 6.64 -4.95 -9.69
N ILE A 73 6.52 -3.74 -9.13
CA ILE A 73 5.23 -3.15 -8.78
C ILE A 73 4.37 -2.94 -10.04
N ILE A 74 4.95 -2.52 -11.17
CA ILE A 74 4.21 -2.42 -12.44
C ILE A 74 3.69 -3.79 -12.86
N CYS A 75 4.55 -4.81 -12.91
CA CYS A 75 4.17 -6.17 -13.26
C CYS A 75 3.04 -6.70 -12.36
N MET A 76 3.20 -6.59 -11.05
CA MET A 76 2.20 -7.04 -10.07
C MET A 76 0.87 -6.27 -10.24
N SER A 77 0.94 -4.97 -10.48
CA SER A 77 -0.27 -4.15 -10.66
C SER A 77 -1.03 -4.50 -11.92
N ASN A 78 -0.34 -4.84 -13.02
CA ASN A 78 -0.98 -5.28 -14.26
C ASN A 78 -1.72 -6.61 -14.11
N LYS A 79 -1.22 -7.54 -13.27
CA LYS A 79 -1.92 -8.81 -12.96
C LYS A 79 -3.31 -8.59 -12.36
N PHE A 80 -3.51 -7.46 -11.68
CA PHE A 80 -4.77 -7.06 -11.06
C PHE A 80 -5.46 -5.89 -11.79
N SER A 81 -4.96 -5.49 -12.98
CA SER A 81 -5.47 -4.34 -13.75
C SER A 81 -5.52 -3.03 -12.94
N LEU A 82 -4.55 -2.80 -12.06
CA LEU A 82 -4.49 -1.64 -11.15
C LEU A 82 -3.81 -0.42 -11.78
N LEU A 83 -3.28 -0.54 -13.00
CA LEU A 83 -2.68 0.55 -13.77
C LEU A 83 -3.46 0.82 -15.06
N GLN A 84 -3.34 2.06 -15.55
CA GLN A 84 -3.66 2.46 -16.90
C GLN A 84 -2.47 2.22 -17.83
N ASP A 85 -2.65 2.44 -19.14
CA ASP A 85 -1.61 2.21 -20.17
C ASP A 85 -0.35 3.09 -19.97
N ASP A 86 -0.46 4.20 -19.24
CA ASP A 86 0.65 5.11 -18.90
C ASP A 86 1.38 4.71 -17.60
N SER A 87 1.14 3.49 -17.09
CA SER A 87 1.68 2.99 -15.83
C SER A 87 1.34 3.86 -14.62
N ARG A 88 0.21 4.60 -14.67
CA ARG A 88 -0.41 5.28 -13.52
C ARG A 88 -1.53 4.45 -12.94
N MET A 89 -1.87 4.70 -11.69
CA MET A 89 -2.96 4.01 -11.01
C MET A 89 -4.29 4.15 -11.79
N HIS A 90 -4.95 3.03 -12.00
CA HIS A 90 -6.33 3.00 -12.48
C HIS A 90 -7.26 3.21 -11.27
N HIS A 91 -7.69 4.46 -11.06
CA HIS A 91 -8.40 4.89 -9.85
C HIS A 91 -9.62 4.01 -9.49
N VAL A 92 -10.45 3.65 -10.47
CA VAL A 92 -11.66 2.84 -10.24
C VAL A 92 -11.29 1.41 -9.83
N ASN A 93 -10.47 0.72 -10.63
CA ASN A 93 -9.97 -0.62 -10.32
C ASN A 93 -9.23 -0.68 -8.97
N MET A 94 -8.41 0.31 -8.62
CA MET A 94 -7.76 0.36 -7.31
C MET A 94 -8.77 0.49 -6.17
N HIS A 95 -9.73 1.39 -6.31
CA HIS A 95 -10.79 1.56 -5.33
C HIS A 95 -11.61 0.27 -5.14
N ASP A 96 -11.97 -0.40 -6.22
CA ASP A 96 -12.77 -1.63 -6.19
C ASP A 96 -11.97 -2.83 -5.67
N TYR A 97 -10.68 -2.91 -6.03
CA TYR A 97 -9.74 -3.89 -5.49
C TYR A 97 -9.62 -3.76 -3.98
N VAL A 98 -9.46 -2.55 -3.44
CA VAL A 98 -9.40 -2.33 -1.99
C VAL A 98 -10.75 -2.67 -1.33
N LYS A 99 -11.88 -2.30 -1.96
CA LYS A 99 -13.22 -2.64 -1.46
C LYS A 99 -13.53 -4.14 -1.43
N SER A 100 -12.78 -4.96 -2.18
CA SER A 100 -12.95 -6.42 -2.19
C SER A 100 -12.50 -7.10 -0.88
N PHE A 101 -11.71 -6.41 -0.04
CA PHE A 101 -11.21 -6.94 1.22
C PHE A 101 -12.16 -6.67 2.39
N PRO A 102 -12.08 -7.44 3.50
CA PRO A 102 -12.84 -7.17 4.70
C PRO A 102 -12.67 -5.71 5.14
N ASN A 103 -13.78 -5.01 5.36
CA ASN A 103 -13.80 -3.57 5.69
C ASN A 103 -13.17 -2.63 4.65
N GLY A 104 -12.89 -3.08 3.42
CA GLY A 104 -12.19 -2.31 2.38
C GLY A 104 -12.72 -0.91 2.09
N HIS A 105 -14.02 -0.69 2.30
CA HIS A 105 -14.67 0.60 2.16
C HIS A 105 -14.06 1.71 3.05
N VAL A 106 -13.48 1.38 4.21
CA VAL A 106 -12.88 2.38 5.12
C VAL A 106 -11.52 2.90 4.64
N LEU A 107 -10.85 2.17 3.73
CA LEU A 107 -9.50 2.50 3.25
C LEU A 107 -9.50 2.95 1.78
N SER A 108 -10.39 2.41 0.94
CA SER A 108 -10.36 2.56 -0.53
C SER A 108 -10.15 4.00 -1.03
N GLU A 109 -10.97 4.95 -0.59
CA GLU A 109 -10.84 6.37 -0.97
C GLU A 109 -9.51 6.96 -0.50
N LYS A 110 -9.12 6.65 0.76
CA LYS A 110 -7.89 7.20 1.35
C LYS A 110 -6.64 6.68 0.64
N LEU A 111 -6.59 5.39 0.31
CA LEU A 111 -5.48 4.77 -0.38
C LEU A 111 -5.30 5.38 -1.78
N VAL A 112 -6.39 5.52 -2.55
CA VAL A 112 -6.38 6.16 -3.87
C VAL A 112 -5.90 7.62 -3.77
N GLU A 113 -6.39 8.37 -2.78
CA GLU A 113 -5.96 9.74 -2.54
C GLU A 113 -4.44 9.84 -2.31
N LEU A 114 -3.90 8.99 -1.43
CA LEU A 114 -2.47 9.01 -1.08
C LEU A 114 -1.58 8.63 -2.26
N ILE A 115 -1.91 7.56 -3.00
CA ILE A 115 -1.14 7.15 -4.19
C ILE A 115 -1.17 8.26 -5.24
N HIS A 116 -2.35 8.80 -5.54
CA HIS A 116 -2.50 9.84 -6.55
C HIS A 116 -1.74 11.13 -6.18
N ASN A 117 -1.72 11.50 -4.90
CA ASN A 117 -0.94 12.64 -4.43
C ASN A 117 0.57 12.38 -4.55
N CYS A 118 1.03 11.13 -4.37
CA CYS A 118 2.41 10.75 -4.65
C CYS A 118 2.74 10.75 -6.14
N GLU A 119 1.84 10.29 -7.02
CA GLU A 119 2.03 10.34 -8.48
C GLU A 119 2.30 11.75 -8.99
N LYS A 120 1.53 12.74 -8.51
CA LYS A 120 1.71 14.16 -8.86
C LYS A 120 3.10 14.70 -8.55
N LYS A 121 3.74 14.22 -7.49
CA LYS A 121 5.10 14.66 -7.08
C LYS A 121 6.17 14.22 -8.09
N TYR A 122 5.90 13.17 -8.87
CA TYR A 122 6.84 12.55 -9.80
C TYR A 122 6.29 12.53 -11.23
N ASP A 123 5.46 13.52 -11.59
CA ASP A 123 4.79 13.55 -12.89
C ASP A 123 5.75 13.72 -14.07
N THR A 124 6.87 14.39 -13.82
CA THR A 124 7.88 14.71 -14.84
C THR A 124 8.92 13.61 -15.07
N MET A 125 8.83 12.47 -14.36
CA MET A 125 9.77 11.36 -14.53
C MET A 125 9.39 10.50 -15.73
N THR A 126 10.36 10.25 -16.61
CA THR A 126 10.11 9.54 -17.89
C THR A 126 10.35 8.04 -17.82
N ASP A 127 11.20 7.56 -16.91
CA ASP A 127 11.35 6.11 -16.68
C ASP A 127 10.24 5.66 -15.71
N ASP A 128 9.34 4.80 -16.21
CA ASP A 128 8.17 4.36 -15.44
C ASP A 128 8.54 3.54 -14.21
N CYS A 129 9.57 2.70 -14.28
CA CYS A 129 10.01 1.91 -13.12
C CYS A 129 10.58 2.82 -12.02
N ASP A 130 11.48 3.75 -12.39
CA ASP A 130 12.02 4.72 -11.45
C ASP A 130 10.91 5.59 -10.84
N ARG A 131 9.95 5.99 -11.66
CA ARG A 131 8.80 6.77 -11.21
C ARG A 131 7.94 5.99 -10.22
N VAL A 132 7.59 4.74 -10.54
CA VAL A 132 6.75 3.90 -9.68
C VAL A 132 7.42 3.61 -8.35
N VAL A 133 8.74 3.36 -8.31
CA VAL A 133 9.42 3.16 -7.02
C VAL A 133 9.44 4.45 -6.19
N LYS A 134 9.58 5.64 -6.79
CA LYS A 134 9.46 6.92 -6.07
C LYS A 134 8.05 7.16 -5.53
N VAL A 135 7.03 6.83 -6.32
CA VAL A 135 5.62 6.87 -5.87
C VAL A 135 5.40 5.90 -4.71
N ALA A 136 5.93 4.68 -4.78
CA ALA A 136 5.81 3.68 -3.73
C ALA A 136 6.52 4.11 -2.43
N ALA A 137 7.72 4.70 -2.54
CA ALA A 137 8.45 5.26 -1.40
C ALA A 137 7.66 6.40 -0.73
N CYS A 138 7.11 7.30 -1.53
CA CYS A 138 6.23 8.37 -1.05
C CYS A 138 4.98 7.80 -0.36
N PHE A 139 4.33 6.81 -0.96
CA PHE A 139 3.16 6.17 -0.39
C PHE A 139 3.46 5.51 0.95
N LYS A 140 4.59 4.80 1.09
CA LYS A 140 5.02 4.21 2.36
C LYS A 140 5.12 5.27 3.47
N VAL A 141 5.70 6.43 3.18
CA VAL A 141 5.83 7.55 4.13
C VAL A 141 4.47 8.13 4.49
N ASP A 142 3.65 8.45 3.48
CA ASP A 142 2.34 9.07 3.68
C ASP A 142 1.36 8.09 4.39
N ALA A 143 1.47 6.79 4.14
CA ALA A 143 0.72 5.74 4.83
C ALA A 143 1.09 5.62 6.31
N LYS A 144 2.39 5.69 6.65
CA LYS A 144 2.85 5.73 8.05
C LYS A 144 2.33 6.99 8.74
N ALA A 145 2.44 8.16 8.10
CA ALA A 145 1.95 9.41 8.65
C ALA A 145 0.42 9.42 8.87
N ALA A 146 -0.33 8.72 8.01
CA ALA A 146 -1.78 8.56 8.14
C ALA A 146 -2.20 7.46 9.14
N GLY A 147 -1.26 6.69 9.70
CA GLY A 147 -1.54 5.58 10.61
C GLY A 147 -2.16 4.35 9.94
N ILE A 148 -2.05 4.22 8.62
CA ILE A 148 -2.64 3.11 7.85
C ILE A 148 -1.60 2.04 7.46
N ALA A 149 -0.32 2.28 7.74
CA ALA A 149 0.75 1.32 7.49
C ALA A 149 0.62 0.13 8.45
N PRO A 150 0.58 -1.12 7.94
CA PRO A 150 0.52 -2.30 8.77
C PRO A 150 1.90 -2.66 9.31
N GLU A 151 1.93 -3.29 10.47
CA GLU A 151 3.11 -4.03 10.92
C GLU A 151 3.25 -5.32 10.10
N VAL A 152 4.47 -5.80 9.90
CA VAL A 152 4.73 -7.06 9.16
C VAL A 152 3.96 -8.23 9.77
N THR A 153 3.88 -8.31 11.10
CA THR A 153 3.13 -9.35 11.81
C THR A 153 1.63 -9.33 11.53
N MET A 154 1.04 -8.17 11.20
CA MET A 154 -0.36 -8.07 10.79
C MET A 154 -0.59 -8.65 9.39
N ILE A 155 0.42 -8.57 8.52
CA ILE A 155 0.39 -9.13 7.17
C ILE A 155 0.52 -10.65 7.26
N GLU A 156 1.52 -11.14 8.00
CA GLU A 156 1.75 -12.57 8.25
C GLU A 156 0.49 -13.26 8.78
N ALA A 157 -0.23 -12.61 9.70
CA ALA A 157 -1.48 -13.13 10.27
C ALA A 157 -2.64 -13.29 9.27
N VAL A 158 -2.56 -12.68 8.09
CA VAL A 158 -3.60 -12.76 7.04
C VAL A 158 -3.12 -13.42 5.75
N MET A 159 -1.85 -13.81 5.65
CA MET A 159 -1.29 -14.45 4.45
C MET A 159 -2.02 -15.75 4.07
N GLU A 160 -2.37 -16.58 5.06
CA GLU A 160 -3.06 -17.86 4.84
C GLU A 160 -4.50 -17.71 4.29
N LYS A 161 -5.07 -16.50 4.32
CA LYS A 161 -6.43 -16.25 3.82
C LYS A 161 -6.51 -16.19 2.30
N TYR A 162 -5.36 -16.05 1.64
CA TYR A 162 -5.27 -15.87 0.19
C TYR A 162 -4.47 -17.00 -0.40
#